data_AF-A0A970MAL9-F1
#
_entry.id   AF-A0A970MAL9-F1
#
_cell.length_a   1.000
_cell.length_b   1.000
_cell.length_c   1.000
_cell.angle_alpha   90.00
_cell.angle_beta   90.00
_cell.angle_gamma   90.00
#
_symmetry.space_group_name_H-M   'P 1'
#
loop_
_entity.id
_entity.type
_entity.pdbx_description
1 polymer ?
#
loop_
_entity_poly.entity_id
_entity_poly.type
_entity_poly.pdbx_seq_one_letter_code
_entity_poly.pdbx_strand_id
1 'polypeptide(L)'
;MKSNQLIILISAVMICGILYSGYHYTQEMANRKLQVMESGLFDSDGNAVSPVDLANEINGKTTDEVKMILDQYNLEYDEAMVTNNDRIQTQLYRQTLQSTGSGLYILALCGQIDSSWMFIAILDNGKAYENRGSIILSGGQTSPDAFRIEEDPASETVWIVVREPVEQGMGIHQYDEVWYRLSDRSLVRDLQYVAEKHDWVSPEQPYFYDLKGTASTKRHIHISESQAHDYYIDVQYEIKLTNSDVFGFPNEEDGLLFTAYRQLRYVWQPDENRFHLDAESSYADETLFDFSTQAILENYSVELEKLSKSRIQAKLDWLDKLINPETNMNMPDVHENLRVMEFANLNDAANANVVLSLPEGFTASKRVFQKGSNFEYNAEKNRGIDTVYTFQIFSTKHKDKFNQYGIEGLAGWFYDTSYYRDEPDNVRFPNKSVLKEKVFEGNTALGEAEIFILTCDIVPKELRTEEHSTYELVYAWIPIEDEDLAYNLGISVPLGEDSGLYVDMVKNILQAQE
;
A
#
# COMPACT_ATOMS: atom_id res chain seq x y z
N MET A 1 60.24 35.30 6.53
CA MET A 1 59.81 34.34 5.49
C MET A 1 58.74 35.00 4.66
N LYS A 2 58.87 34.99 3.32
CA LYS A 2 57.92 35.68 2.42
C LYS A 2 56.64 34.84 2.31
N SER A 3 55.47 35.49 2.30
CA SER A 3 54.13 34.87 2.26
C SER A 3 54.01 33.67 1.31
N ASN A 4 54.67 33.73 0.15
CA ASN A 4 54.65 32.66 -0.85
C ASN A 4 55.32 31.35 -0.37
N GLN A 5 56.30 31.40 0.53
CA GLN A 5 56.94 30.19 1.08
C GLN A 5 56.03 29.47 2.06
N LEU A 6 55.17 30.20 2.78
CA LEU A 6 54.21 29.61 3.71
C LEU A 6 53.08 28.91 2.95
N ILE A 7 52.59 29.51 1.86
CA ILE A 7 51.56 28.91 1.00
C ILE A 7 52.09 27.62 0.34
N ILE A 8 53.31 27.62 -0.18
CA ILE A 8 53.91 26.42 -0.77
C ILE A 8 54.07 25.31 0.28
N LEU A 9 54.47 25.67 1.52
CA LEU A 9 54.62 24.69 2.59
C LEU A 9 53.27 24.10 3.03
N ILE A 10 52.23 24.94 3.16
CA ILE A 10 50.88 24.49 3.51
C ILE A 10 50.29 23.61 2.40
N SER A 11 50.45 23.99 1.14
CA SER A 11 49.99 23.18 0.01
C SER A 11 50.73 21.85 -0.08
N ALA A 12 52.04 21.82 0.18
CA ALA A 12 52.81 20.59 0.22
C ALA A 12 52.35 19.66 1.35
N VAL A 13 52.07 20.21 2.55
CA VAL A 13 51.54 19.43 3.68
C VAL A 13 50.14 18.90 3.40
N MET A 14 49.25 19.68 2.77
CA MET A 14 47.92 19.20 2.37
C MET A 14 47.98 18.13 1.28
N ILE A 15 48.85 18.29 0.27
CA ILE A 15 49.03 17.27 -0.77
C ILE A 15 49.61 15.98 -0.17
N CYS A 16 50.59 16.09 0.73
CA CYS A 16 51.10 14.92 1.45
C CYS A 16 50.05 14.29 2.37
N GLY A 17 49.18 15.08 3.00
CA GLY A 17 48.05 14.59 3.80
C GLY A 17 47.03 13.83 2.95
N ILE A 18 46.66 14.36 1.78
CA ILE A 18 45.72 13.73 0.84
C ILE A 18 46.33 12.46 0.23
N LEU A 19 47.63 12.47 -0.09
CA LEU A 19 48.33 11.28 -0.60
C LEU A 19 48.52 10.22 0.49
N TYR A 20 48.76 10.62 1.75
CA TYR A 20 48.89 9.70 2.88
C TYR A 20 47.55 9.10 3.29
N SER A 21 46.46 9.89 3.28
CA SER A 21 45.10 9.38 3.51
C SER A 21 44.63 8.50 2.34
N GLY A 22 44.96 8.86 1.09
CA GLY A 22 44.69 8.03 -0.08
C GLY A 22 45.47 6.70 -0.07
N TYR A 23 46.72 6.71 0.39
CA TYR A 23 47.55 5.50 0.51
C TYR A 23 47.09 4.58 1.64
N HIS A 24 46.66 5.12 2.78
CA HIS A 24 46.08 4.31 3.87
C HIS A 24 44.69 3.79 3.54
N TYR A 25 43.84 4.58 2.88
CA TYR A 25 42.51 4.14 2.46
C TYR A 25 42.59 3.02 1.39
N THR A 26 43.59 3.07 0.51
CA THR A 26 43.82 1.99 -0.48
C THR A 26 44.50 0.76 0.12
N GLN A 27 45.35 0.89 1.15
CA GLN A 27 45.91 -0.25 1.90
C GLN A 27 44.87 -0.92 2.81
N GLU A 28 43.93 -0.19 3.41
CA GLU A 28 42.82 -0.77 4.17
C GLU A 28 41.81 -1.51 3.26
N MET A 29 41.55 -1.01 2.05
CA MET A 29 40.79 -1.75 1.03
C MET A 29 41.57 -2.91 0.40
N ALA A 30 42.89 -2.83 0.30
CA ALA A 30 43.73 -3.91 -0.21
C ALA A 30 43.98 -5.03 0.82
N ASN A 31 43.98 -4.70 2.12
CA ASN A 31 44.09 -5.70 3.20
C ASN A 31 42.73 -6.28 3.63
N ARG A 32 41.61 -5.62 3.34
CA ARG A 32 40.28 -6.28 3.30
C ARG A 32 40.11 -7.23 2.11
N LYS A 33 41.06 -7.24 1.16
CA LYS A 33 41.05 -8.10 -0.04
C LYS A 33 41.71 -9.48 0.16
N LEU A 34 42.06 -9.87 1.39
CA LEU A 34 42.61 -11.21 1.69
C LEU A 34 41.90 -11.93 2.85
N GLN A 35 40.62 -11.61 3.06
CA GLN A 35 39.60 -12.54 3.56
C GLN A 35 38.35 -12.36 2.70
N VAL A 36 38.49 -12.60 1.39
CA VAL A 36 37.35 -13.13 0.65
C VAL A 36 37.24 -14.56 1.13
N MET A 37 36.56 -14.76 2.27
CA MET A 37 35.85 -16.02 2.48
C MET A 37 35.05 -16.22 1.19
N GLU A 38 35.27 -17.35 0.54
CA GLU A 38 34.42 -17.79 -0.57
C GLU A 38 32.97 -17.50 -0.16
N SER A 39 32.24 -16.75 -0.98
CA SER A 39 30.89 -16.21 -0.68
C SER A 39 29.83 -17.31 -0.69
N GLY A 40 30.14 -18.44 -0.06
CA GLY A 40 29.31 -19.62 0.03
C GLY A 40 28.63 -19.75 1.40
N LEU A 41 27.59 -20.55 1.45
CA LEU A 41 26.97 -21.02 2.68
C LEU A 41 27.88 -22.05 3.34
N PHE A 42 28.56 -21.65 4.40
CA PHE A 42 29.45 -22.50 5.17
C PHE A 42 29.06 -22.49 6.65
N ASP A 43 29.18 -23.65 7.33
CA ASP A 43 29.03 -23.73 8.78
C ASP A 43 30.23 -23.11 9.52
N SER A 44 30.17 -23.09 10.86
CA SER A 44 31.26 -22.57 11.71
C SER A 44 32.57 -23.32 11.55
N ASP A 45 32.54 -24.54 11.01
CA ASP A 45 33.69 -25.40 10.76
C ASP A 45 34.23 -25.26 9.31
N GLY A 46 33.58 -24.44 8.48
CA GLY A 46 33.95 -24.18 7.08
C GLY A 46 33.45 -25.23 6.09
N ASN A 47 32.52 -26.09 6.47
CA ASN A 47 31.90 -27.06 5.56
C ASN A 47 30.75 -26.42 4.80
N ALA A 48 30.62 -26.72 3.50
CA ALA A 48 29.52 -26.23 2.70
C ALA A 48 28.19 -26.79 3.21
N VAL A 49 27.21 -25.91 3.43
CA VAL A 49 25.87 -26.27 3.91
C VAL A 49 24.88 -26.27 2.77
N SER A 50 24.11 -27.35 2.63
CA SER A 50 23.08 -27.44 1.61
C SER A 50 21.88 -26.55 1.98
N PRO A 51 21.25 -25.85 1.01
CA PRO A 51 19.99 -25.14 1.24
C PRO A 51 18.88 -26.02 1.84
N VAL A 52 18.91 -27.33 1.59
CA VAL A 52 17.98 -28.30 2.17
C VAL A 52 18.18 -28.44 3.67
N ASP A 53 19.43 -28.54 4.12
CA ASP A 53 19.75 -28.68 5.54
C ASP A 53 19.43 -27.38 6.28
N LEU A 54 19.76 -26.23 5.70
CA LEU A 54 19.40 -24.92 6.20
C LEU A 54 17.87 -24.77 6.36
N ALA A 55 17.10 -25.14 5.34
CA ALA A 55 15.63 -25.09 5.41
C ALA A 55 15.08 -25.96 6.57
N ASN A 56 15.61 -27.17 6.73
CA ASN A 56 15.20 -28.08 7.80
C ASN A 56 15.57 -27.55 9.20
N GLU A 57 16.70 -26.84 9.31
CA GLU A 57 17.17 -26.26 10.58
C GLU A 57 16.25 -25.11 11.05
N ILE A 58 15.77 -24.29 10.10
CA ILE A 58 14.92 -23.12 10.35
C ILE A 58 13.46 -23.51 10.59
N ASN A 59 12.97 -24.59 9.97
CA ASN A 59 11.55 -24.95 10.02
C ASN A 59 11.01 -25.16 11.44
N GLY A 60 9.95 -24.44 11.80
CA GLY A 60 9.28 -24.52 13.09
C GLY A 60 10.01 -23.83 14.24
N LYS A 61 11.09 -23.10 13.96
CA LYS A 61 11.83 -22.28 14.92
C LYS A 61 11.12 -20.97 15.19
N THR A 62 11.38 -20.41 16.38
CA THR A 62 10.97 -19.04 16.68
C THR A 62 11.79 -18.04 15.88
N THR A 63 11.27 -16.85 15.70
CA THR A 63 11.95 -15.74 15.03
C THR A 63 13.38 -15.50 15.51
N ASP A 64 13.59 -15.41 16.83
CA ASP A 64 14.92 -15.18 17.40
C ASP A 64 15.90 -16.32 17.05
N GLU A 65 15.42 -17.57 17.10
CA GLU A 65 16.21 -18.73 16.69
C GLU A 65 16.53 -18.69 15.20
N VAL A 66 15.57 -18.34 14.34
CA VAL A 66 15.79 -18.22 12.89
C VAL A 66 16.84 -17.16 12.59
N LYS A 67 16.74 -15.98 13.21
CA LYS A 67 17.74 -14.92 13.08
C LYS A 67 19.14 -15.42 13.46
N MET A 68 19.25 -16.06 14.64
CA MET A 68 20.53 -16.62 15.09
C MET A 68 21.09 -17.68 14.13
N ILE A 69 20.24 -18.47 13.47
CA ILE A 69 20.66 -19.46 12.48
C ILE A 69 21.13 -18.74 11.20
N LEU A 70 20.36 -17.80 10.66
CA LEU A 70 20.70 -17.07 9.43
C LEU A 70 21.98 -16.23 9.59
N ASP A 71 22.18 -15.61 10.76
CA ASP A 71 23.40 -14.85 11.09
C ASP A 71 24.66 -15.73 11.02
N GLN A 72 24.58 -17.01 11.39
CA GLN A 72 25.72 -17.96 11.29
C GLN A 72 26.16 -18.18 9.85
N TYR A 73 25.23 -18.05 8.89
CA TYR A 73 25.48 -18.22 7.48
C TYR A 73 25.64 -16.87 6.74
N ASN A 74 25.74 -15.76 7.47
CA ASN A 74 25.82 -14.41 6.93
C ASN A 74 24.69 -14.10 5.92
N LEU A 75 23.48 -14.54 6.27
CA LEU A 75 22.26 -14.28 5.52
C LEU A 75 21.53 -13.10 6.16
N GLU A 76 21.08 -12.17 5.33
CA GLU A 76 20.27 -11.04 5.78
C GLU A 76 18.93 -11.54 6.33
N TYR A 77 18.50 -10.96 7.45
CA TYR A 77 17.21 -11.22 8.09
C TYR A 77 16.59 -9.89 8.51
N ASP A 78 15.35 -9.63 8.12
CA ASP A 78 14.64 -8.40 8.47
C ASP A 78 13.79 -8.61 9.73
N GLU A 79 14.13 -7.89 10.79
CA GLU A 79 13.40 -7.92 12.06
C GLU A 79 11.98 -7.33 11.94
N ALA A 80 11.69 -6.52 10.93
CA ALA A 80 10.37 -5.95 10.68
C ALA A 80 9.33 -6.98 10.22
N MET A 81 9.75 -8.23 9.98
CA MET A 81 8.86 -9.32 9.57
C MET A 81 7.96 -9.89 10.69
N VAL A 82 8.00 -9.36 11.92
CA VAL A 82 7.66 -10.18 13.10
C VAL A 82 6.90 -9.44 14.21
N THR A 83 5.84 -10.07 14.71
CA THR A 83 5.34 -9.91 16.10
C THR A 83 5.92 -11.00 17.03
N ASN A 84 6.22 -10.63 18.28
CA ASN A 84 7.00 -11.48 19.20
C ASN A 84 6.37 -12.87 19.47
N ASN A 85 7.13 -13.94 19.17
CA ASN A 85 6.90 -15.39 19.40
C ASN A 85 6.31 -16.24 18.25
N ASP A 86 6.26 -15.73 17.03
CA ASP A 86 5.85 -16.55 15.89
C ASP A 86 6.83 -17.68 15.56
N ARG A 87 6.26 -18.84 15.21
CA ARG A 87 7.04 -19.94 14.62
C ARG A 87 7.10 -19.75 13.12
N ILE A 88 8.30 -19.82 12.56
CA ILE A 88 8.54 -19.69 11.14
C ILE A 88 8.28 -21.03 10.44
N GLN A 89 7.48 -21.01 9.39
CA GLN A 89 7.40 -22.11 8.43
C GLN A 89 8.35 -21.82 7.27
N THR A 90 9.03 -22.85 6.81
CA THR A 90 9.95 -22.74 5.68
C THR A 90 9.50 -23.58 4.51
N GLN A 91 9.63 -23.04 3.30
CA GLN A 91 9.48 -23.77 2.06
C GLN A 91 10.72 -23.57 1.20
N LEU A 92 11.21 -24.63 0.57
CA LEU A 92 12.38 -24.57 -0.30
C LEU A 92 11.96 -24.91 -1.72
N TYR A 93 12.18 -23.98 -2.63
CA TYR A 93 11.96 -24.16 -4.06
C TYR A 93 13.30 -24.35 -4.76
N ARG A 94 13.31 -25.18 -5.81
CA ARG A 94 14.52 -25.45 -6.60
C ARG A 94 14.19 -25.40 -8.09
N GLN A 95 15.00 -24.67 -8.85
CA GLN A 95 14.95 -24.61 -10.31
C GLN A 95 16.35 -24.83 -10.88
N THR A 96 16.46 -25.62 -11.94
CA THR A 96 17.70 -25.70 -12.72
C THR A 96 17.66 -24.64 -13.80
N LEU A 97 18.62 -23.71 -13.79
CA LEU A 97 18.71 -22.62 -14.77
C LEU A 97 19.07 -23.17 -16.15
N GLN A 98 18.36 -22.73 -17.17
CA GLN A 98 18.53 -23.18 -18.55
C GLN A 98 19.83 -22.65 -19.17
N SER A 99 20.22 -21.42 -18.82
CA SER A 99 21.43 -20.77 -19.36
C SER A 99 22.71 -21.45 -18.92
N THR A 100 22.80 -21.85 -17.64
CA THR A 100 24.05 -22.31 -17.02
C THR A 100 24.01 -23.76 -16.56
N GLY A 101 22.83 -24.36 -16.40
CA GLY A 101 22.64 -25.65 -15.74
C GLY A 101 22.80 -25.61 -14.21
N SER A 102 23.05 -24.43 -13.64
CA SER A 102 23.19 -24.19 -12.20
C SER A 102 21.86 -24.38 -11.47
N GLY A 103 21.89 -24.73 -10.19
CA GLY A 103 20.68 -24.82 -9.37
C GLY A 103 20.36 -23.48 -8.69
N LEU A 104 19.19 -22.90 -8.92
CA LEU A 104 18.67 -21.80 -8.12
C LEU A 104 17.74 -22.34 -7.04
N TYR A 105 18.02 -21.98 -5.79
CA TYR A 105 17.21 -22.31 -4.62
C TYR A 105 16.57 -21.04 -4.08
N ILE A 106 15.27 -21.07 -3.81
CA ILE A 106 14.56 -19.99 -3.13
C ILE A 106 14.06 -20.53 -1.80
N LEU A 107 14.61 -20.01 -0.71
CA LEU A 107 14.16 -20.31 0.64
C LEU A 107 13.10 -19.29 1.05
N ALA A 108 11.86 -19.74 1.15
CA ALA A 108 10.72 -18.92 1.57
C ALA A 108 10.47 -19.12 3.07
N LEU A 109 10.42 -18.02 3.82
CA LEU A 109 10.15 -17.98 5.26
C LEU A 109 8.81 -17.25 5.49
N CYS A 110 7.93 -17.84 6.30
CA CYS A 110 6.61 -17.28 6.60
C CYS A 110 6.29 -17.39 8.09
N GLY A 111 5.78 -16.31 8.69
CA GLY A 111 5.27 -16.30 10.07
C GLY A 111 3.95 -17.07 10.19
N GLN A 112 3.71 -17.71 11.33
CA GLN A 112 2.46 -18.47 11.55
C GLN A 112 1.25 -17.56 11.83
N ILE A 113 1.47 -16.40 12.43
CA ILE A 113 0.40 -15.45 12.81
C ILE A 113 0.44 -14.26 11.86
N ASP A 114 1.63 -13.73 11.57
CA ASP A 114 1.82 -12.65 10.61
C ASP A 114 2.12 -13.19 9.21
N SER A 115 1.29 -12.80 8.23
CA SER A 115 1.38 -13.25 6.84
C SER A 115 2.53 -12.63 6.04
N SER A 116 3.62 -12.23 6.68
CA SER A 116 4.79 -11.65 6.01
C SER A 116 5.70 -12.75 5.46
N TRP A 117 6.25 -12.53 4.26
CA TRP A 117 7.09 -13.52 3.55
C TRP A 117 8.48 -13.00 3.26
N MET A 118 9.50 -13.82 3.53
CA MET A 118 10.89 -13.59 3.12
C MET A 118 11.27 -14.60 2.07
N PHE A 119 11.91 -14.17 0.99
CA PHE A 119 12.49 -15.06 -0.01
C PHE A 119 13.99 -14.83 -0.09
N ILE A 120 14.79 -15.85 0.23
CA ILE A 120 16.26 -15.79 0.13
C ILE A 120 16.68 -16.57 -1.12
N ALA A 121 17.38 -15.92 -2.04
CA ALA A 121 17.85 -16.54 -3.27
C ALA A 121 19.27 -17.09 -3.10
N ILE A 122 19.47 -18.36 -3.41
CA ILE A 122 20.75 -19.07 -3.26
C ILE A 122 21.08 -19.80 -4.56
N LEU A 123 22.27 -19.55 -5.12
CA LEU A 123 22.73 -20.15 -6.37
C LEU A 123 23.76 -21.26 -6.11
N ASP A 124 23.53 -22.44 -6.68
CA ASP A 124 24.46 -23.56 -6.73
C ASP A 124 25.27 -23.51 -8.02
N ASN A 125 26.54 -23.12 -7.90
CA ASN A 125 27.48 -23.04 -9.01
C ASN A 125 28.28 -24.35 -9.23
N GLY A 126 27.87 -25.46 -8.60
CA GLY A 126 28.52 -26.76 -8.65
C GLY A 126 29.73 -26.93 -7.72
N LYS A 127 30.18 -25.87 -7.05
CA LYS A 127 31.26 -25.91 -6.05
C LYS A 127 30.80 -25.43 -4.67
N ALA A 128 29.94 -24.43 -4.63
CA ALA A 128 29.40 -23.82 -3.43
C ALA A 128 27.98 -23.30 -3.67
N TYR A 129 27.29 -22.98 -2.58
CA TYR A 129 25.99 -22.33 -2.59
C TYR A 129 26.16 -20.85 -2.23
N GLU A 130 25.87 -19.95 -3.15
CA GLU A 130 26.11 -18.51 -2.98
C GLU A 130 24.80 -17.76 -2.70
N ASN A 131 24.77 -16.98 -1.61
CA ASN A 131 23.64 -16.07 -1.34
C ASN A 131 23.60 -14.95 -2.38
N ARG A 132 22.43 -14.70 -2.95
CA ARG A 132 22.18 -13.65 -3.95
C ARG A 132 21.31 -12.51 -3.41
N GLY A 133 20.85 -12.60 -2.17
CA GLY A 133 20.06 -11.57 -1.50
C GLY A 133 18.67 -12.06 -1.13
N SER A 134 17.90 -11.16 -0.51
CA SER A 134 16.54 -11.44 -0.03
C SER A 134 15.51 -10.45 -0.57
N ILE A 135 14.27 -10.93 -0.70
CA ILE A 135 13.07 -10.14 -0.99
C ILE A 135 12.14 -10.26 0.22
N ILE A 136 11.68 -9.14 0.74
CA ILE A 136 10.79 -9.09 1.91
C ILE A 136 9.44 -8.54 1.46
N LEU A 137 8.38 -9.30 1.73
CA LEU A 137 7.00 -8.91 1.46
C LEU A 137 6.27 -8.70 2.79
N SER A 138 5.90 -7.44 3.06
CA SER A 138 5.16 -7.06 4.26
C SER A 138 3.65 -7.25 4.06
N GLY A 139 3.00 -8.04 4.92
CA GLY A 139 1.55 -8.04 5.11
C GLY A 139 0.69 -8.73 4.03
N GLY A 140 -0.25 -9.57 4.49
CA GLY A 140 -1.32 -10.16 3.67
C GLY A 140 -1.10 -11.64 3.33
N GLN A 141 -2.16 -12.45 3.39
CA GLN A 141 -2.13 -13.87 2.97
C GLN A 141 -1.72 -13.98 1.49
N THR A 142 -0.43 -14.07 1.19
CA THR A 142 0.01 -14.40 -0.17
C THR A 142 -0.10 -15.90 -0.39
N SER A 143 -0.83 -16.26 -1.45
CA SER A 143 -0.99 -17.62 -1.97
C SER A 143 0.37 -18.26 -2.33
N PRO A 144 0.48 -19.60 -2.40
CA PRO A 144 1.69 -20.32 -2.85
C PRO A 144 2.26 -19.95 -4.24
N ASP A 145 1.54 -19.14 -5.02
CA ASP A 145 1.97 -18.59 -6.33
C ASP A 145 2.70 -17.24 -6.19
N ALA A 146 3.29 -16.93 -5.03
CA ALA A 146 3.86 -15.62 -4.71
C ALA A 146 5.02 -15.19 -5.63
N PHE A 147 5.70 -16.15 -6.29
CA PHE A 147 6.74 -15.83 -7.26
C PHE A 147 6.86 -16.87 -8.38
N ARG A 148 7.54 -16.47 -9.46
CA ARG A 148 8.01 -17.33 -10.54
C ARG A 148 9.43 -16.94 -10.96
N ILE A 149 10.12 -17.81 -11.68
CA ILE A 149 11.44 -17.52 -12.24
C ILE A 149 11.32 -17.39 -13.74
N GLU A 150 11.84 -16.28 -14.26
CA GLU A 150 11.95 -15.99 -15.69
C GLU A 150 13.41 -16.01 -16.10
N GLU A 151 13.69 -16.55 -17.27
CA GLU A 151 15.05 -16.66 -17.77
C GLU A 151 15.10 -16.11 -19.20
N ASP A 152 16.17 -15.39 -19.52
CA ASP A 152 16.59 -15.13 -20.89
C ASP A 152 17.90 -15.87 -21.17
N PRO A 153 17.83 -17.08 -21.77
CA PRO A 153 19.02 -17.89 -22.00
C PRO A 153 20.06 -17.22 -22.91
N ALA A 154 19.65 -16.28 -23.76
CA ALA A 154 20.54 -15.60 -24.68
C ALA A 154 21.46 -14.58 -23.98
N SER A 155 20.91 -13.82 -23.01
CA SER A 155 21.68 -12.90 -22.17
C SER A 155 22.18 -13.52 -20.87
N GLU A 156 21.81 -14.78 -20.60
CA GLU A 156 22.02 -15.49 -19.33
C GLU A 156 21.34 -14.81 -18.13
N THR A 157 20.43 -13.88 -18.37
CA THR A 157 19.75 -13.12 -17.31
C THR A 157 18.64 -13.95 -16.68
N VAL A 158 18.54 -13.90 -15.35
CA VAL A 158 17.51 -14.58 -14.57
C VAL A 158 16.79 -13.55 -13.71
N TRP A 159 15.46 -13.58 -13.73
CA TRP A 159 14.62 -12.77 -12.85
C TRP A 159 13.77 -13.65 -11.95
N ILE A 160 13.69 -13.25 -10.68
CA ILE A 160 12.66 -13.72 -9.75
C ILE A 160 11.53 -12.70 -9.82
N VAL A 161 10.37 -13.10 -10.31
CA VAL A 161 9.20 -12.24 -10.45
C VAL A 161 8.26 -12.51 -9.29
N VAL A 162 8.01 -11.50 -8.48
CA VAL A 162 7.23 -11.59 -7.25
C VAL A 162 5.99 -10.73 -7.36
N ARG A 163 4.88 -11.22 -6.81
CA ARG A 163 3.65 -10.44 -6.68
C ARG A 163 3.62 -9.76 -5.31
N GLU A 164 3.80 -8.44 -5.29
CA GLU A 164 3.91 -7.64 -4.06
C GLU A 164 2.57 -6.96 -3.72
N PRO A 165 2.05 -7.10 -2.49
CA PRO A 165 0.97 -6.23 -2.01
C PRO A 165 1.51 -4.81 -1.80
N VAL A 166 0.90 -3.82 -2.46
CA VAL A 166 1.33 -2.41 -2.36
C VAL A 166 0.40 -1.62 -1.45
N GLU A 167 -0.92 -1.74 -1.70
CA GLU A 167 -1.96 -1.07 -0.93
C GLU A 167 -3.10 -2.03 -0.63
N GLN A 168 -3.62 -1.96 0.59
CA GLN A 168 -4.78 -2.74 1.07
C GLN A 168 -5.51 -1.83 2.07
N GLY A 169 -6.83 -1.69 2.03
CA GLY A 169 -7.52 -0.64 2.80
C GLY A 169 -9.02 -0.64 2.57
N MET A 170 -9.76 0.37 3.08
CA MET A 170 -11.22 0.48 2.89
C MET A 170 -11.52 0.71 1.41
N GLY A 171 -11.62 -0.38 0.66
CA GLY A 171 -11.90 -0.41 -0.77
C GLY A 171 -10.69 -0.31 -1.71
N ILE A 172 -9.47 -0.11 -1.21
CA ILE A 172 -8.27 -0.14 -2.07
C ILE A 172 -7.54 -1.46 -1.87
N HIS A 173 -7.21 -2.12 -2.97
CA HIS A 173 -6.44 -3.35 -3.00
C HIS A 173 -5.57 -3.36 -4.25
N GLN A 174 -4.25 -3.28 -4.07
CA GLN A 174 -3.28 -3.24 -5.15
C GLN A 174 -2.21 -4.30 -4.97
N TYR A 175 -1.95 -5.03 -6.05
CA TYR A 175 -0.79 -5.89 -6.22
C TYR A 175 0.03 -5.44 -7.42
N ASP A 176 1.34 -5.40 -7.23
CA ASP A 176 2.29 -5.20 -8.31
C ASP A 176 3.00 -6.51 -8.64
N GLU A 177 3.40 -6.70 -9.90
CA GLU A 177 4.41 -7.69 -10.25
C GLU A 177 5.77 -6.99 -10.36
N VAL A 178 6.74 -7.47 -9.59
CA VAL A 178 8.08 -6.90 -9.48
C VAL A 178 9.12 -7.91 -9.92
N TRP A 179 9.99 -7.52 -10.84
CA TRP A 179 11.01 -8.37 -11.43
C TRP A 179 12.37 -8.06 -10.79
N TYR A 180 12.91 -9.04 -10.07
CA TYR A 180 14.20 -8.98 -9.42
C TYR A 180 15.24 -9.76 -10.18
N ARG A 181 16.19 -9.08 -10.83
CA ARG A 181 17.29 -9.73 -11.52
C ARG A 181 18.29 -10.29 -10.54
N LEU A 182 18.70 -11.53 -10.80
CA LEU A 182 19.81 -12.19 -10.14
C LEU A 182 21.13 -11.60 -10.65
N SER A 183 21.75 -10.71 -9.87
CA SER A 183 23.07 -10.17 -10.21
C SER A 183 24.19 -10.94 -9.49
N ASP A 184 25.44 -10.59 -9.79
CA ASP A 184 26.63 -11.18 -9.17
C ASP A 184 26.66 -11.05 -7.64
N ARG A 185 25.99 -10.04 -7.08
CA ARG A 185 26.13 -9.68 -5.65
C ARG A 185 24.82 -9.38 -4.92
N SER A 186 23.72 -9.23 -5.64
CA SER A 186 22.44 -8.84 -5.05
C SER A 186 21.27 -9.13 -5.98
N LEU A 187 20.05 -9.05 -5.45
CA LEU A 187 18.82 -8.92 -6.23
C LEU A 187 18.63 -7.44 -6.61
N VAL A 188 18.33 -7.18 -7.88
CA VAL A 188 18.15 -5.82 -8.41
C VAL A 188 16.75 -5.70 -8.99
N ARG A 189 15.98 -4.69 -8.57
CA ARG A 189 14.63 -4.43 -9.10
C ARG A 189 14.75 -3.77 -10.48
N ASP A 190 14.35 -4.51 -11.51
CA ASP A 190 14.49 -4.08 -12.92
C ASP A 190 13.18 -3.62 -13.55
N LEU A 191 12.04 -4.11 -13.05
CA LEU A 191 10.68 -3.76 -13.51
C LEU A 191 9.68 -3.89 -12.37
N GLN A 192 8.69 -3.00 -12.36
CA GLN A 192 7.51 -3.04 -11.52
C GLN A 192 6.32 -2.53 -12.32
N TYR A 193 5.19 -3.24 -12.27
CA TYR A 193 3.93 -2.78 -12.84
C TYR A 193 2.74 -3.29 -12.03
N VAL A 194 1.59 -2.61 -12.16
CA VAL A 194 0.36 -2.97 -11.46
C VAL A 194 -0.22 -4.25 -12.06
N ALA A 195 -0.26 -5.33 -11.29
CA ALA A 195 -0.84 -6.60 -11.72
C ALA A 195 -2.34 -6.66 -11.42
N GLU A 196 -2.77 -6.07 -10.31
CA GLU A 196 -4.17 -5.94 -9.95
C GLU A 196 -4.34 -4.67 -9.12
N LYS A 197 -5.39 -3.90 -9.39
CA LYS A 197 -5.80 -2.79 -8.53
C LYS A 197 -7.32 -2.71 -8.50
N HIS A 198 -7.85 -2.72 -7.30
CA HIS A 198 -9.20 -2.32 -7.00
C HIS A 198 -9.12 -1.05 -6.18
N ASP A 199 -9.91 -0.04 -6.50
CA ASP A 199 -9.88 1.23 -5.78
C ASP A 199 -11.29 1.78 -5.64
N TRP A 200 -11.68 1.96 -4.38
CA TRP A 200 -12.85 2.74 -4.02
C TRP A 200 -12.38 4.17 -3.85
N VAL A 201 -12.48 4.93 -4.93
CA VAL A 201 -12.11 6.33 -4.84
C VAL A 201 -13.13 7.07 -3.97
N SER A 202 -12.65 8.08 -3.25
CA SER A 202 -13.40 8.98 -2.35
C SER A 202 -14.88 9.16 -2.71
N PRO A 203 -15.80 9.33 -1.74
CA PRO A 203 -17.21 9.68 -1.98
C PRO A 203 -17.46 10.88 -2.93
N GLU A 204 -16.42 11.66 -3.24
CA GLU A 204 -16.44 12.74 -4.22
C GLU A 204 -16.35 12.28 -5.68
N GLN A 205 -15.91 11.05 -5.94
CA GLN A 205 -15.80 10.49 -7.29
C GLN A 205 -16.91 9.45 -7.52
N PRO A 206 -17.77 9.62 -8.54
CA PRO A 206 -19.00 8.83 -8.72
C PRO A 206 -18.75 7.45 -9.36
N TYR A 207 -17.58 6.85 -9.17
CA TYR A 207 -17.22 5.55 -9.74
C TYR A 207 -16.12 4.86 -8.93
N PHE A 208 -16.05 3.55 -9.09
CA PHE A 208 -14.91 2.73 -8.72
C PHE A 208 -14.31 2.09 -9.97
N TYR A 209 -13.08 1.59 -9.85
CA TYR A 209 -12.44 0.88 -10.94
C TYR A 209 -11.74 -0.40 -10.48
N ASP A 210 -11.83 -1.40 -11.36
CA ASP A 210 -11.02 -2.61 -11.31
C ASP A 210 -10.01 -2.57 -12.43
N LEU A 211 -8.77 -2.90 -12.11
CA LEU A 211 -7.68 -3.03 -13.04
C LEU A 211 -7.06 -4.42 -12.89
N LYS A 212 -6.94 -5.13 -14.01
CA LYS A 212 -6.26 -6.42 -14.08
C LYS A 212 -5.20 -6.37 -15.17
N GLY A 213 -3.94 -6.34 -14.75
CA GLY A 213 -2.77 -6.46 -15.60
C GLY A 213 -2.39 -7.92 -15.78
N THR A 214 -2.46 -8.42 -17.01
CA THR A 214 -2.01 -9.77 -17.37
C THR A 214 -0.89 -9.67 -18.41
N ALA A 215 0.29 -10.17 -18.08
CA ALA A 215 1.36 -10.32 -19.05
C ALA A 215 1.01 -11.44 -20.05
N SER A 216 0.61 -11.07 -21.27
CA SER A 216 0.06 -12.03 -22.25
C SER A 216 1.11 -12.65 -23.16
N THR A 217 2.30 -12.07 -23.27
CA THR A 217 3.31 -12.53 -24.23
C THR A 217 4.73 -12.17 -23.80
N LYS A 218 5.58 -13.19 -23.65
CA LYS A 218 7.04 -13.06 -23.62
C LYS A 218 7.53 -13.64 -24.93
N ARG A 219 8.09 -12.82 -25.83
CA ARG A 219 8.75 -13.36 -27.03
C ARG A 219 10.23 -13.02 -26.97
N HIS A 220 11.06 -14.06 -26.97
CA HIS A 220 12.44 -13.94 -27.43
C HIS A 220 12.39 -13.69 -28.94
N ILE A 221 12.55 -12.44 -29.38
CA ILE A 221 12.75 -12.16 -30.80
C ILE A 221 14.23 -11.86 -31.00
N HIS A 222 14.97 -12.87 -31.48
CA HIS A 222 16.29 -12.68 -32.04
C HIS A 222 16.15 -11.93 -33.38
N ILE A 223 16.73 -10.72 -33.53
CA ILE A 223 16.93 -10.10 -34.86
C ILE A 223 18.37 -9.59 -34.96
N SER A 224 19.09 -10.12 -35.95
CA SER A 224 20.51 -9.88 -36.24
C SER A 224 20.94 -8.40 -36.23
N GLU A 225 22.07 -8.15 -35.56
CA GLU A 225 23.10 -7.09 -35.74
C GLU A 225 22.69 -5.63 -36.02
N SER A 226 21.41 -5.24 -36.01
CA SER A 226 21.07 -3.83 -36.32
C SER A 226 19.82 -3.20 -35.70
N GLN A 227 19.07 -3.87 -34.82
CA GLN A 227 17.97 -3.20 -34.08
C GLN A 227 18.00 -3.56 -32.58
N ALA A 228 17.93 -2.53 -31.74
CA ALA A 228 18.62 -2.44 -30.44
C ALA A 228 17.81 -2.89 -29.20
N HIS A 229 16.83 -3.79 -29.32
CA HIS A 229 15.95 -4.13 -28.18
C HIS A 229 15.57 -5.62 -28.17
N ASP A 230 16.37 -6.46 -27.50
CA ASP A 230 16.26 -7.93 -27.56
C ASP A 230 15.25 -8.56 -26.59
N TYR A 231 14.68 -7.79 -25.66
CA TYR A 231 13.68 -8.29 -24.71
C TYR A 231 12.61 -7.23 -24.40
N TYR A 232 11.34 -7.61 -24.49
CA TYR A 232 10.21 -6.76 -24.10
C TYR A 232 9.11 -7.57 -23.39
N ILE A 233 8.33 -6.88 -22.58
CA ILE A 233 7.19 -7.42 -21.85
C ILE A 233 5.94 -6.63 -22.26
N ASP A 234 4.97 -7.32 -22.84
CA ASP A 234 3.64 -6.76 -23.11
C ASP A 234 2.70 -7.09 -21.96
N VAL A 235 2.19 -6.05 -21.29
CA VAL A 235 1.18 -6.15 -20.23
C VAL A 235 -0.16 -5.71 -20.80
N GLN A 236 -1.14 -6.62 -20.78
CA GLN A 236 -2.52 -6.34 -21.16
C GLN A 236 -3.31 -5.95 -19.92
N TYR A 237 -3.88 -4.77 -19.93
CA TYR A 237 -4.77 -4.28 -18.89
C TYR A 237 -6.22 -4.43 -19.34
N GLU A 238 -7.01 -5.09 -18.50
CA GLU A 238 -8.46 -4.95 -18.48
C GLU A 238 -8.82 -3.95 -17.39
N ILE A 239 -9.45 -2.85 -17.77
CA ILE A 239 -9.86 -1.77 -16.88
C ILE A 239 -11.38 -1.71 -16.91
N LYS A 240 -12.03 -1.90 -15.77
CA LYS A 240 -13.48 -1.79 -15.62
C LYS A 240 -13.79 -0.56 -14.78
N LEU A 241 -14.55 0.37 -15.35
CA LEU A 241 -15.13 1.47 -14.57
C LEU A 241 -16.60 1.14 -14.29
N THR A 242 -17.00 1.34 -13.04
CA THR A 242 -18.34 1.03 -12.56
C THR A 242 -18.85 2.21 -11.75
N ASN A 243 -20.13 2.54 -11.93
CA ASN A 243 -20.78 3.59 -11.17
C ASN A 243 -20.79 3.23 -9.68
N SER A 244 -20.40 4.15 -8.80
CA SER A 244 -20.42 3.94 -7.34
C SER A 244 -21.83 3.64 -6.81
N ASP A 245 -22.86 4.09 -7.52
CA ASP A 245 -24.26 3.78 -7.23
C ASP A 245 -24.63 2.31 -7.58
N VAL A 246 -23.68 1.46 -7.99
CA VAL A 246 -23.92 0.08 -8.48
C VAL A 246 -24.81 -0.74 -7.53
N PHE A 247 -24.60 -0.55 -6.23
CA PHE A 247 -25.29 -1.28 -5.17
C PHE A 247 -26.79 -0.96 -5.11
N GLY A 248 -27.20 0.10 -5.81
CA GLY A 248 -28.60 0.47 -5.97
C GLY A 248 -29.29 -0.10 -7.21
N PHE A 249 -28.59 -0.77 -8.13
CA PHE A 249 -29.26 -1.32 -9.31
C PHE A 249 -29.87 -2.69 -9.01
N PRO A 250 -31.06 -3.00 -9.57
CA PRO A 250 -31.62 -4.35 -9.54
C PRO A 250 -30.72 -5.40 -10.22
N ASN A 251 -29.80 -4.95 -11.08
CA ASN A 251 -28.81 -5.75 -11.78
C ASN A 251 -27.46 -5.04 -11.71
N GLU A 252 -26.46 -5.66 -11.09
CA GLU A 252 -25.12 -5.09 -10.88
C GLU A 252 -24.42 -4.71 -12.21
N GLU A 253 -24.73 -5.42 -13.30
CA GLU A 253 -24.24 -5.12 -14.66
C GLU A 253 -24.73 -3.76 -15.20
N ASP A 254 -25.82 -3.23 -14.64
CA ASP A 254 -26.31 -1.90 -15.00
C ASP A 254 -25.40 -0.80 -14.41
N GLY A 255 -24.65 -1.09 -13.35
CA GLY A 255 -23.63 -0.20 -12.81
C GLY A 255 -22.33 -0.21 -13.61
N LEU A 256 -22.00 -1.28 -14.35
CA LEU A 256 -20.79 -1.34 -15.18
C LEU A 256 -20.85 -0.25 -16.26
N LEU A 257 -19.99 0.76 -16.19
CA LEU A 257 -19.99 1.86 -17.16
C LEU A 257 -19.35 1.37 -18.45
N PHE A 258 -18.09 0.95 -18.38
CA PHE A 258 -17.39 0.39 -19.53
C PHE A 258 -16.22 -0.49 -19.10
N THR A 259 -15.78 -1.32 -20.05
CA THR A 259 -14.51 -2.04 -19.99
C THR A 259 -13.61 -1.53 -21.09
N ALA A 260 -12.39 -1.18 -20.72
CA ALA A 260 -11.32 -0.75 -21.60
C ALA A 260 -10.19 -1.77 -21.57
N TYR A 261 -9.64 -2.06 -22.75
CA TYR A 261 -8.47 -2.90 -22.89
C TYR A 261 -7.31 -2.03 -23.36
N ARG A 262 -6.17 -2.13 -22.69
CA ARG A 262 -4.96 -1.36 -23.01
C ARG A 262 -3.76 -2.28 -22.98
N GLN A 263 -2.80 -2.05 -23.86
CA GLN A 263 -1.55 -2.77 -23.86
C GLN A 263 -0.41 -1.78 -23.61
N LEU A 264 0.41 -2.07 -22.61
CA LEU A 264 1.67 -1.38 -22.37
C LEU A 264 2.82 -2.30 -22.74
N ARG A 265 3.85 -1.75 -23.39
CA ARG A 265 5.09 -2.46 -23.70
C ARG A 265 6.23 -1.90 -22.88
N TYR A 266 6.92 -2.78 -22.17
CA TYR A 266 8.18 -2.47 -21.49
C TYR A 266 9.34 -3.06 -22.27
N VAL A 267 10.31 -2.25 -22.63
CA VAL A 267 11.49 -2.66 -23.40
C VAL A 267 12.72 -2.63 -22.50
N TRP A 268 13.53 -3.68 -22.59
CA TRP A 268 14.80 -3.76 -21.91
C TRP A 268 15.82 -2.80 -22.54
N GLN A 269 16.48 -1.99 -21.71
CA GLN A 269 17.59 -1.14 -22.12
C GLN A 269 18.90 -1.71 -21.54
N PRO A 270 19.76 -2.35 -22.37
CA PRO A 270 20.97 -3.01 -21.88
C PRO A 270 21.94 -2.07 -21.17
N ASP A 271 22.09 -0.84 -21.68
CA ASP A 271 23.02 0.14 -21.11
C ASP A 271 22.61 0.58 -19.69
N GLU A 272 21.31 0.56 -19.39
CA GLU A 272 20.75 0.94 -18.09
C GLU A 272 20.47 -0.26 -17.19
N ASN A 273 20.49 -1.48 -17.75
CA ASN A 273 20.06 -2.72 -17.09
C ASN A 273 18.70 -2.59 -16.40
N ARG A 274 17.72 -1.99 -17.06
CA ARG A 274 16.35 -1.88 -16.58
C ARG A 274 15.34 -1.86 -17.72
N PHE A 275 14.07 -2.06 -17.38
CA PHE A 275 12.96 -1.87 -18.31
C PHE A 275 12.50 -0.40 -18.36
N HIS A 276 12.06 0.02 -19.55
CA HIS A 276 11.40 1.31 -19.77
C HIS A 276 10.10 1.12 -20.52
N LEU A 277 9.11 1.96 -20.22
CA LEU A 277 7.90 2.02 -21.01
C LEU A 277 8.24 2.51 -22.42
N ASP A 278 7.91 1.70 -23.42
CA ASP A 278 7.97 2.08 -24.84
C ASP A 278 6.63 2.74 -25.20
N ALA A 279 6.59 4.06 -25.09
CA ALA A 279 5.40 4.86 -25.37
C ALA A 279 4.96 4.75 -26.84
N GLU A 280 5.86 4.49 -27.80
CA GLU A 280 5.52 4.39 -29.22
C GLU A 280 4.82 3.06 -29.54
N SER A 281 5.16 1.99 -28.81
CA SER A 281 4.52 0.67 -28.94
C SER A 281 3.39 0.43 -27.95
N SER A 282 3.09 1.38 -27.07
CA SER A 282 2.03 1.28 -26.06
C SER A 282 0.75 1.97 -26.53
N TYR A 283 -0.40 1.46 -26.11
CA TYR A 283 -1.71 2.08 -26.39
C TYR A 283 -2.13 3.09 -25.32
N ALA A 284 -1.22 3.47 -24.42
CA ALA A 284 -1.39 4.49 -23.40
C ALA A 284 -0.02 4.92 -22.86
N ASP A 285 -0.02 5.98 -22.05
CA ASP A 285 1.16 6.50 -21.36
C ASP A 285 1.03 6.36 -19.82
N GLU A 286 1.88 7.08 -19.08
CA GLU A 286 1.90 7.09 -17.62
C GLU A 286 0.59 7.59 -16.97
N THR A 287 -0.25 8.32 -17.71
CA THR A 287 -1.55 8.82 -17.24
C THR A 287 -2.65 7.77 -17.33
N LEU A 288 -2.38 6.57 -17.85
CA LEU A 288 -3.37 5.50 -17.98
C LEU A 288 -4.11 5.19 -16.67
N PHE A 289 -3.39 5.30 -15.55
CA PHE A 289 -3.88 5.02 -14.20
C PHE A 289 -4.29 6.30 -13.45
N ASP A 290 -4.24 7.46 -14.09
CA ASP A 290 -4.91 8.66 -13.60
C ASP A 290 -6.39 8.54 -13.94
N PHE A 291 -7.18 8.32 -12.90
CA PHE A 291 -8.64 8.29 -13.02
C PHE A 291 -9.24 9.61 -12.55
N SER A 292 -8.59 10.76 -12.73
CA SER A 292 -9.25 12.05 -12.64
C SER A 292 -10.27 12.22 -13.77
N THR A 293 -11.27 13.11 -13.58
CA THR A 293 -12.24 13.42 -14.64
C THR A 293 -11.56 13.78 -15.96
N GLN A 294 -10.50 14.59 -15.90
CA GLN A 294 -9.76 15.00 -17.09
C GLN A 294 -9.09 13.81 -17.77
N ALA A 295 -8.35 13.00 -17.01
CA ALA A 295 -7.67 11.82 -17.56
C ALA A 295 -8.67 10.78 -18.09
N ILE A 296 -9.86 10.63 -17.50
CA ILE A 296 -10.92 9.77 -18.04
C ILE A 296 -11.39 10.26 -19.41
N LEU A 297 -11.65 11.57 -19.54
CA LEU A 297 -12.09 12.17 -20.80
C LEU A 297 -11.03 12.02 -21.91
N GLU A 298 -9.75 12.11 -21.54
CA GLU A 298 -8.62 12.00 -22.46
C GLU A 298 -8.36 10.54 -22.88
N ASN A 299 -8.21 9.63 -21.90
CA ASN A 299 -7.74 8.26 -22.13
C ASN A 299 -8.84 7.27 -22.55
N TYR A 300 -10.11 7.60 -22.37
CA TYR A 300 -11.24 6.67 -22.59
C TYR A 300 -12.32 7.23 -23.53
N SER A 301 -11.97 8.19 -24.39
CA SER A 301 -12.91 8.86 -25.31
C SER A 301 -13.75 7.90 -26.17
N VAL A 302 -13.16 6.80 -26.66
CA VAL A 302 -13.87 5.77 -27.45
C VAL A 302 -14.90 5.03 -26.60
N GLU A 303 -14.54 4.66 -25.38
CA GLU A 303 -15.45 4.02 -24.43
C GLU A 303 -16.59 4.97 -24.03
N LEU A 304 -16.30 6.25 -23.80
CA LEU A 304 -17.30 7.29 -23.51
C LEU A 304 -18.25 7.54 -24.70
N GLU A 305 -17.76 7.50 -25.94
CA GLU A 305 -18.62 7.61 -27.13
C GLU A 305 -19.56 6.40 -27.28
N LYS A 306 -19.15 5.21 -26.84
CA LYS A 306 -20.03 4.05 -26.76
C LYS A 306 -21.06 4.23 -25.63
N LEU A 307 -20.62 4.73 -24.47
CA LEU A 307 -21.47 4.98 -23.32
C LEU A 307 -22.57 6.00 -23.63
N SER A 308 -22.28 7.04 -24.43
CA SER A 308 -23.26 8.04 -24.85
C SER A 308 -24.40 7.50 -25.72
N LYS A 309 -24.24 6.28 -26.25
CA LYS A 309 -25.26 5.55 -27.03
C LYS A 309 -25.98 4.47 -26.20
N SER A 310 -25.72 4.41 -24.89
CA SER A 310 -26.36 3.47 -23.97
C SER A 310 -27.88 3.66 -23.95
N ARG A 311 -28.62 2.56 -23.74
CA ARG A 311 -30.07 2.59 -23.48
C ARG A 311 -30.40 2.64 -21.98
N ILE A 312 -29.39 2.52 -21.12
CA ILE A 312 -29.51 2.54 -19.67
C ILE A 312 -29.37 3.99 -19.22
N GLN A 313 -30.46 4.58 -18.71
CA GLN A 313 -30.53 5.99 -18.33
C GLN A 313 -29.44 6.36 -17.32
N ALA A 314 -29.21 5.54 -16.30
CA ALA A 314 -28.19 5.81 -15.29
C ALA A 314 -26.76 5.94 -15.85
N LYS A 315 -26.43 5.24 -16.93
CA LYS A 315 -25.13 5.37 -17.61
C LYS A 315 -25.01 6.72 -18.35
N LEU A 316 -26.13 7.18 -18.92
CA LEU A 316 -26.19 8.50 -19.57
C LEU A 316 -26.13 9.62 -18.53
N ASP A 317 -26.81 9.45 -17.39
CA ASP A 317 -26.79 10.42 -16.28
C ASP A 317 -25.39 10.54 -15.68
N TRP A 318 -24.69 9.41 -15.50
CA TRP A 318 -23.29 9.41 -15.07
C TRP A 318 -22.39 10.12 -16.08
N LEU A 319 -22.56 9.85 -17.39
CA LEU A 319 -21.77 10.50 -18.42
C LEU A 319 -22.01 12.01 -18.48
N ASP A 320 -23.26 12.46 -18.29
CA ASP A 320 -23.58 13.88 -18.20
C ASP A 320 -22.89 14.52 -16.99
N LYS A 321 -22.90 13.87 -15.82
CA LYS A 321 -22.17 14.33 -14.62
C LYS A 321 -20.67 14.43 -14.85
N LEU A 322 -20.07 13.48 -15.59
CA LEU A 322 -18.66 13.48 -15.90
C LEU A 322 -18.28 14.67 -16.82
N ILE A 323 -19.07 14.91 -17.87
CA ILE A 323 -18.80 15.95 -18.88
C ILE A 323 -19.17 17.34 -18.38
N ASN A 324 -20.26 17.42 -17.62
CA ASN A 324 -20.84 18.64 -17.09
C ASN A 324 -20.89 18.53 -15.55
N PRO A 325 -19.76 18.62 -14.85
CA PRO A 325 -19.73 18.53 -13.39
C PRO A 325 -20.63 19.57 -12.70
N GLU A 326 -20.92 20.69 -13.39
CA GLU A 326 -21.84 21.73 -12.92
C GLU A 326 -23.34 21.37 -13.03
N THR A 327 -23.76 20.38 -13.84
CA THR A 327 -25.19 20.14 -14.12
C THR A 327 -25.87 19.11 -13.23
N ASN A 328 -25.13 18.23 -12.53
CA ASN A 328 -25.78 17.11 -11.83
C ASN A 328 -25.03 16.54 -10.60
N MET A 329 -23.97 17.19 -10.12
CA MET A 329 -23.69 17.06 -8.70
C MET A 329 -24.63 18.04 -8.00
N ASN A 330 -25.61 17.53 -7.26
CA ASN A 330 -25.87 18.13 -5.95
C ASN A 330 -24.53 18.02 -5.22
N MET A 331 -23.58 18.92 -5.51
CA MET A 331 -22.36 19.03 -4.73
C MET A 331 -22.87 19.08 -3.30
N PRO A 332 -22.43 18.15 -2.43
CA PRO A 332 -22.95 18.10 -1.07
C PRO A 332 -22.89 19.53 -0.56
N ASP A 333 -23.98 20.05 0.02
CA ASP A 333 -23.96 21.41 0.55
C ASP A 333 -22.82 21.46 1.58
N VAL A 334 -21.70 22.07 1.18
CA VAL A 334 -20.48 22.09 1.97
C VAL A 334 -20.57 23.28 2.89
N HIS A 335 -20.69 23.01 4.18
CA HIS A 335 -20.64 24.04 5.20
C HIS A 335 -19.32 23.92 5.95
N GLU A 336 -18.43 24.87 5.71
CA GLU A 336 -17.09 24.88 6.30
C GLU A 336 -17.02 25.68 7.60
N ASN A 337 -15.91 25.50 8.32
CA ASN A 337 -15.55 26.27 9.51
C ASN A 337 -16.59 26.19 10.64
N LEU A 338 -17.32 25.08 10.72
CA LEU A 338 -18.33 24.84 11.74
C LEU A 338 -17.67 24.53 13.08
N ARG A 339 -18.18 25.10 14.17
CA ARG A 339 -17.74 24.77 15.54
C ARG A 339 -18.59 23.70 16.22
N VAL A 340 -19.68 23.32 15.57
CA VAL A 340 -20.63 22.32 16.04
C VAL A 340 -21.02 21.41 14.89
N MET A 341 -21.24 20.14 15.19
CA MET A 341 -21.82 19.16 14.29
C MET A 341 -23.28 18.96 14.68
N GLU A 342 -24.20 19.29 13.78
CA GLU A 342 -25.64 19.15 13.98
C GLU A 342 -26.24 18.20 12.94
N PHE A 343 -26.95 17.19 13.43
CA PHE A 343 -27.58 16.12 12.65
C PHE A 343 -28.68 15.44 13.48
N ALA A 344 -29.51 14.60 12.85
CA ALA A 344 -30.58 13.86 13.52
C ALA A 344 -30.00 12.68 14.32
N ASN A 345 -30.44 12.50 15.58
CA ASN A 345 -30.07 11.34 16.38
C ASN A 345 -31.01 10.15 16.07
N LEU A 346 -30.50 9.13 15.41
CA LEU A 346 -31.19 7.90 15.01
C LEU A 346 -31.51 6.99 16.20
N ASN A 347 -30.84 7.19 17.34
CA ASN A 347 -31.20 6.53 18.59
C ASN A 347 -32.30 7.27 19.36
N ASP A 348 -32.52 8.56 19.12
CA ASP A 348 -33.63 9.28 19.72
C ASP A 348 -34.99 8.82 19.15
N ALA A 349 -36.00 8.69 20.01
CA ALA A 349 -37.31 8.17 19.63
C ALA A 349 -38.06 9.06 18.61
N ALA A 350 -37.73 10.35 18.55
CA ALA A 350 -38.32 11.32 17.63
C ALA A 350 -37.30 11.85 16.60
N ASN A 351 -36.12 11.22 16.52
CA ASN A 351 -35.00 11.68 15.71
C ASN A 351 -34.62 13.15 15.94
N ALA A 352 -34.70 13.60 17.20
CA ALA A 352 -34.33 14.97 17.54
C ALA A 352 -32.89 15.29 17.13
N ASN A 353 -32.66 16.53 16.66
CA ASN A 353 -31.31 16.97 16.33
C ASN A 353 -30.44 16.98 17.58
N VAL A 354 -29.24 16.43 17.43
CA VAL A 354 -28.17 16.51 18.41
C VAL A 354 -27.12 17.52 17.94
N VAL A 355 -26.53 18.24 18.89
CA VAL A 355 -25.49 19.24 18.63
C VAL A 355 -24.23 18.82 19.39
N LEU A 356 -23.20 18.38 18.66
CA LEU A 356 -21.90 18.03 19.21
C LEU A 356 -20.94 19.21 19.02
N SER A 357 -20.39 19.73 20.12
CA SER A 357 -19.46 20.87 20.06
C SER A 357 -18.02 20.40 19.86
N LEU A 358 -17.30 21.06 18.96
CA LEU A 358 -15.87 20.82 18.78
C LEU A 358 -15.05 21.64 19.79
N PRO A 359 -13.91 21.13 20.27
CA PRO A 359 -13.04 21.87 21.17
C PRO A 359 -12.43 23.10 20.52
N GLU A 360 -11.93 24.03 21.34
CA GLU A 360 -11.30 25.25 20.85
C GLU A 360 -10.10 24.92 19.94
N GLY A 361 -10.05 25.56 18.77
CA GLY A 361 -9.00 25.33 17.79
C GLY A 361 -9.35 24.24 16.78
N PHE A 362 -10.55 23.65 16.83
CA PHE A 362 -11.04 22.73 15.81
C PHE A 362 -12.28 23.28 15.09
N THR A 363 -12.44 22.88 13.84
CA THR A 363 -13.61 23.17 13.01
C THR A 363 -13.99 21.96 12.17
N ALA A 364 -15.26 21.83 11.78
CA ALA A 364 -15.70 20.83 10.83
C ALA A 364 -16.06 21.43 9.47
N SER A 365 -15.82 20.65 8.42
CA SER A 365 -16.50 20.77 7.14
C SER A 365 -17.60 19.72 7.08
N LYS A 366 -18.86 20.17 6.99
CA LYS A 366 -20.03 19.30 6.87
C LYS A 366 -20.36 19.10 5.40
N ARG A 367 -20.65 17.85 5.04
CA ARG A 367 -21.18 17.45 3.75
C ARG A 367 -22.55 16.83 3.95
N VAL A 368 -23.48 17.19 3.09
CA VAL A 368 -24.87 16.74 3.15
C VAL A 368 -25.15 15.87 1.94
N PHE A 369 -25.60 14.65 2.18
CA PHE A 369 -25.96 13.68 1.14
C PHE A 369 -27.44 13.38 1.23
N GLN A 370 -28.06 13.18 0.07
CA GLN A 370 -29.37 12.55 0.02
C GLN A 370 -29.20 11.05 0.23
N LYS A 371 -30.05 10.46 1.06
CA LYS A 371 -30.12 9.03 1.28
C LYS A 371 -30.32 8.33 -0.07
N GLY A 372 -29.51 7.31 -0.34
CA GLY A 372 -29.63 6.51 -1.56
C GLY A 372 -31.07 5.97 -1.73
N SER A 373 -31.58 5.99 -2.96
CA SER A 373 -32.96 5.59 -3.26
C SER A 373 -33.26 4.12 -2.93
N ASN A 374 -32.23 3.29 -2.84
CA ASN A 374 -32.33 1.85 -2.61
C ASN A 374 -31.97 1.43 -1.17
N PHE A 375 -31.64 2.40 -0.31
CA PHE A 375 -31.40 2.16 1.09
C PHE A 375 -32.66 2.52 1.90
N GLU A 376 -33.07 1.65 2.81
CA GLU A 376 -34.15 1.89 3.75
C GLU A 376 -33.67 1.52 5.14
N TYR A 377 -33.95 2.37 6.11
CA TYR A 377 -33.69 2.10 7.52
C TYR A 377 -34.59 0.97 8.01
N ASN A 378 -34.02 0.06 8.80
CA ASN A 378 -34.72 -1.07 9.38
C ASN A 378 -35.78 -0.57 10.39
N ALA A 379 -35.38 0.37 11.27
CA ALA A 379 -36.24 0.91 12.31
C ALA A 379 -37.30 1.86 11.72
N GLU A 380 -38.56 1.64 12.07
CA GLU A 380 -39.69 2.43 11.56
C GLU A 380 -39.54 3.95 11.85
N LYS A 381 -38.96 4.30 13.01
CA LYS A 381 -38.68 5.69 13.39
C LYS A 381 -37.77 6.41 12.39
N ASN A 382 -36.76 5.70 11.85
CA ASN A 382 -35.71 6.28 11.02
C ASN A 382 -36.11 6.38 9.53
N ARG A 383 -37.17 5.70 9.07
CA ARG A 383 -37.55 5.65 7.64
C ARG A 383 -37.88 7.00 7.01
N GLY A 384 -38.25 7.99 7.83
CA GLY A 384 -38.49 9.36 7.40
C GLY A 384 -37.22 10.19 7.14
N ILE A 385 -36.05 9.69 7.52
CA ILE A 385 -34.77 10.37 7.31
C ILE A 385 -34.32 10.15 5.87
N ASP A 386 -34.17 11.25 5.13
CA ASP A 386 -33.76 11.28 3.73
C ASP A 386 -32.38 11.91 3.52
N THR A 387 -31.73 12.33 4.60
CA THR A 387 -30.49 13.08 4.58
C THR A 387 -29.45 12.42 5.46
N VAL A 388 -28.22 12.34 4.97
CA VAL A 388 -27.05 11.72 5.62
C VAL A 388 -25.91 12.75 5.68
N TYR A 389 -25.10 12.71 6.72
CA TYR A 389 -24.09 13.73 7.02
C TYR A 389 -22.72 13.13 7.26
N THR A 390 -21.71 13.72 6.61
CA THR A 390 -20.32 13.45 6.98
C THR A 390 -19.63 14.73 7.38
N PHE A 391 -18.74 14.62 8.36
CA PHE A 391 -17.97 15.76 8.85
C PHE A 391 -16.48 15.43 8.79
N GLN A 392 -15.70 16.32 8.20
CA GLN A 392 -14.25 16.30 8.29
C GLN A 392 -13.82 17.31 9.34
N ILE A 393 -13.05 16.88 10.33
CA ILE A 393 -12.65 17.69 11.48
C ILE A 393 -11.22 18.18 11.26
N PHE A 394 -11.02 19.48 11.33
CA PHE A 394 -9.75 20.16 11.07
C PHE A 394 -9.21 20.87 12.31
N SER A 395 -7.91 20.79 12.52
CA SER A 395 -7.18 21.65 13.45
C SER A 395 -6.88 22.99 12.79
N THR A 396 -7.31 24.09 13.41
CA THR A 396 -7.04 25.46 12.97
C THR A 396 -5.74 26.02 13.53
N LYS A 397 -5.19 25.41 14.59
CA LYS A 397 -3.98 25.87 15.30
C LYS A 397 -2.73 25.04 15.00
N HIS A 398 -2.88 23.72 14.82
CA HIS A 398 -1.77 22.77 14.70
C HIS A 398 -1.82 22.03 13.36
N LYS A 399 -1.94 22.79 12.27
CA LYS A 399 -2.15 22.26 10.91
C LYS A 399 -1.03 21.35 10.42
N ASP A 400 0.19 21.63 10.86
CA ASP A 400 1.41 20.87 10.59
C ASP A 400 1.41 19.49 11.25
N LYS A 401 0.74 19.35 12.40
CA LYS A 401 0.66 18.12 13.16
C LYS A 401 -0.43 17.16 12.67
N PHE A 402 -1.49 17.72 12.10
CA PHE A 402 -2.62 16.96 11.58
C PHE A 402 -2.57 16.99 10.06
N ASN A 403 -2.09 15.92 9.44
CA ASN A 403 -1.94 15.83 7.99
C ASN A 403 -2.40 14.47 7.47
N GLN A 404 -3.64 14.11 7.78
CA GLN A 404 -4.19 12.85 7.31
C GLN A 404 -4.41 12.87 5.80
N TYR A 405 -4.00 11.79 5.14
CA TYR A 405 -4.13 11.61 3.70
C TYR A 405 -3.49 12.74 2.86
N GLY A 406 -2.49 13.44 3.42
CA GLY A 406 -1.86 14.60 2.79
C GLY A 406 -2.71 15.88 2.81
N ILE A 407 -3.81 15.90 3.57
CA ILE A 407 -4.67 17.07 3.73
C ILE A 407 -4.25 17.84 4.98
N GLU A 408 -3.70 19.03 4.77
CA GLU A 408 -3.23 19.93 5.84
C GLU A 408 -4.35 20.27 6.83
N GLY A 409 -4.09 20.04 8.11
CA GLY A 409 -5.00 20.30 9.21
C GLY A 409 -6.06 19.23 9.43
N LEU A 410 -6.21 18.22 8.57
CA LEU A 410 -7.23 17.17 8.75
C LEU A 410 -6.89 16.29 9.96
N ALA A 411 -7.70 16.42 11.00
CA ALA A 411 -7.51 15.77 12.30
C ALA A 411 -8.38 14.53 12.51
N GLY A 412 -9.51 14.45 11.82
CA GLY A 412 -10.44 13.35 12.00
C GLY A 412 -11.71 13.46 11.18
N TRP A 413 -12.67 12.59 11.46
CA TRP A 413 -13.92 12.49 10.74
C TRP A 413 -15.05 12.00 11.64
N PHE A 414 -16.28 12.37 11.29
CA PHE A 414 -17.51 11.83 11.85
C PHE A 414 -18.42 11.35 10.72
N TYR A 415 -18.90 10.11 10.81
CA TYR A 415 -19.92 9.55 9.94
C TYR A 415 -21.19 9.31 10.76
N ASP A 416 -22.31 9.89 10.32
CA ASP A 416 -23.58 9.72 11.01
C ASP A 416 -24.24 8.36 10.75
N THR A 417 -23.96 7.75 9.60
CA THR A 417 -24.35 6.38 9.27
C THR A 417 -23.20 5.68 8.55
N SER A 418 -22.75 4.55 9.09
CA SER A 418 -21.77 3.67 8.47
C SER A 418 -22.22 2.21 8.61
N TYR A 419 -22.05 1.43 7.54
CA TYR A 419 -22.47 0.03 7.52
C TYR A 419 -21.56 -0.85 8.37
N TYR A 420 -22.18 -1.78 9.10
CA TYR A 420 -21.53 -2.97 9.61
C TYR A 420 -22.29 -4.17 9.04
N ARG A 421 -21.64 -4.95 8.18
CA ARG A 421 -22.19 -6.26 7.77
C ARG A 421 -21.86 -7.29 8.83
N ASP A 422 -22.68 -8.33 8.91
CA ASP A 422 -22.51 -9.60 9.66
C ASP A 422 -21.13 -10.28 9.45
N GLU A 423 -20.05 -9.60 9.84
CA GLU A 423 -18.69 -10.11 9.87
C GLU A 423 -18.22 -10.16 11.32
N PRO A 424 -17.33 -11.10 11.68
CA PRO A 424 -16.89 -11.30 13.07
C PRO A 424 -16.40 -10.00 13.75
N ASP A 425 -16.35 -9.98 15.08
CA ASP A 425 -16.10 -8.81 15.94
C ASP A 425 -14.88 -7.93 15.56
N ASN A 426 -13.99 -8.43 14.69
CA ASN A 426 -12.83 -7.77 14.12
C ASN A 426 -13.11 -6.83 12.92
N VAL A 427 -14.35 -6.65 12.46
CA VAL A 427 -14.70 -5.75 11.32
C VAL A 427 -15.31 -4.41 11.77
N ARG A 428 -15.34 -4.15 13.07
CA ARG A 428 -15.85 -2.88 13.65
C ARG A 428 -14.89 -1.69 13.46
N PHE A 429 -13.64 -1.94 13.08
CA PHE A 429 -12.60 -0.92 13.00
C PHE A 429 -12.24 -0.58 11.55
N PRO A 430 -11.73 0.64 11.28
CA PRO A 430 -11.22 0.99 9.96
C PRO A 430 -10.19 -0.03 9.45
N ASN A 431 -10.13 -0.27 8.14
CA ASN A 431 -9.14 -1.19 7.58
C ASN A 431 -7.69 -0.77 7.93
N LYS A 432 -6.81 -1.77 8.08
CA LYS A 432 -5.43 -1.60 8.55
C LYS A 432 -5.32 -0.90 9.90
N SER A 433 -6.28 -1.19 10.77
CA SER A 433 -6.18 -0.83 12.17
C SER A 433 -6.15 -2.08 13.03
N VAL A 434 -5.36 -2.02 14.09
CA VAL A 434 -5.28 -3.07 15.10
C VAL A 434 -5.72 -2.45 16.42
N LEU A 435 -6.63 -3.12 17.12
CA LEU A 435 -7.03 -2.69 18.45
C LEU A 435 -5.81 -2.66 19.37
N LYS A 436 -5.48 -1.48 19.87
CA LYS A 436 -4.47 -1.30 20.91
C LYS A 436 -5.12 -1.42 22.29
N GLU A 437 -6.22 -0.70 22.53
CA GLU A 437 -6.89 -0.67 23.83
C GLU A 437 -8.36 -0.21 23.70
N LYS A 438 -9.27 -0.76 24.53
CA LYS A 438 -10.60 -0.17 24.77
C LYS A 438 -10.52 0.74 25.99
N VAL A 439 -10.84 2.01 25.82
CA VAL A 439 -10.64 3.08 26.82
C VAL A 439 -11.93 3.67 27.40
N PHE A 440 -13.08 3.29 26.84
CA PHE A 440 -14.39 3.69 27.34
C PHE A 440 -15.49 2.74 26.87
N GLU A 441 -16.51 2.56 27.71
CA GLU A 441 -17.79 1.94 27.41
C GLU A 441 -18.84 2.64 28.28
N GLY A 442 -19.86 3.25 27.68
CA GLY A 442 -20.88 3.99 28.43
C GLY A 442 -21.76 4.91 27.59
N ASN A 443 -22.65 5.63 28.26
CA ASN A 443 -23.65 6.48 27.61
C ASN A 443 -23.07 7.79 27.08
N THR A 444 -23.52 8.19 25.89
CA THR A 444 -23.21 9.46 25.22
C THR A 444 -24.49 10.18 24.81
N ALA A 445 -24.37 11.38 24.22
CA ALA A 445 -25.52 12.07 23.63
C ALA A 445 -26.16 11.30 22.44
N LEU A 446 -25.45 10.33 21.87
CA LEU A 446 -25.89 9.52 20.73
C LEU A 446 -26.41 8.14 21.12
N GLY A 447 -26.25 7.70 22.37
CA GLY A 447 -26.51 6.33 22.82
C GLY A 447 -25.31 5.70 23.52
N GLU A 448 -25.34 4.39 23.74
CA GLU A 448 -24.23 3.64 24.34
C GLU A 448 -23.06 3.53 23.34
N ALA A 449 -21.87 3.90 23.78
CA ALA A 449 -20.67 3.99 22.94
C ALA A 449 -19.51 3.19 23.53
N GLU A 450 -18.68 2.64 22.65
CA GLU A 450 -17.35 2.15 22.97
C GLU A 450 -16.30 3.07 22.32
N ILE A 451 -15.23 3.42 23.05
CA ILE A 451 -14.09 4.17 22.50
C ILE A 451 -12.83 3.32 22.59
N PHE A 452 -12.08 3.29 21.50
CA PHE A 452 -10.89 2.49 21.32
C PHE A 452 -9.70 3.38 20.92
N ILE A 453 -8.51 2.94 21.30
CA ILE A 453 -7.27 3.36 20.67
C ILE A 453 -6.89 2.26 19.68
N LEU A 454 -6.70 2.66 18.43
CA LEU A 454 -6.29 1.79 17.34
C LEU A 454 -4.91 2.18 16.86
N THR A 455 -4.08 1.20 16.50
CA THR A 455 -2.83 1.43 15.77
C THR A 455 -3.14 1.29 14.27
N CYS A 456 -2.87 2.33 13.50
CA CYS A 456 -3.16 2.41 12.07
C CYS A 456 -1.87 2.53 11.25
N ASP A 457 -1.83 1.88 10.09
CA ASP A 457 -0.72 2.03 9.14
C ASP A 457 -0.69 3.44 8.54
N ILE A 458 0.51 4.04 8.46
CA ILE A 458 0.70 5.23 7.61
C ILE A 458 0.69 4.75 6.16
N VAL A 459 -0.38 5.03 5.42
CA VAL A 459 -0.56 4.50 4.05
C VAL A 459 0.45 5.10 3.05
N PRO A 460 0.66 6.43 2.98
CA PRO A 460 1.65 7.00 2.07
C PRO A 460 3.07 6.63 2.51
N LYS A 461 3.81 5.92 1.67
CA LYS A 461 5.17 5.44 1.99
C LYS A 461 6.13 6.59 2.25
N GLU A 462 5.91 7.74 1.64
CA GLU A 462 6.72 8.96 1.74
C GLU A 462 6.60 9.62 3.12
N LEU A 463 5.52 9.33 3.85
CA LEU A 463 5.29 9.83 5.21
C LEU A 463 5.81 8.88 6.28
N ARG A 464 6.22 7.66 5.91
CA ARG A 464 6.84 6.70 6.83
C ARG A 464 8.28 7.13 7.10
N THR A 465 8.68 7.02 8.36
CA THR A 465 10.08 7.19 8.78
C THR A 465 10.55 5.92 9.49
N GLU A 466 11.86 5.76 9.70
CA GLU A 466 12.38 4.64 10.51
C GLU A 466 11.76 4.61 11.92
N GLU A 467 11.35 5.77 12.44
CA GLU A 467 10.77 5.92 13.78
C GLU A 467 9.23 5.80 13.79
N HIS A 468 8.57 6.05 12.66
CA HIS A 468 7.11 6.12 12.55
C HIS A 468 6.61 5.45 11.26
N SER A 469 6.18 4.20 11.37
CA SER A 469 5.48 3.44 10.32
C SER A 469 3.96 3.35 10.55
N THR A 470 3.51 3.69 11.76
CA THR A 470 2.11 3.66 12.21
C THR A 470 1.76 4.95 12.96
N TYR A 471 0.47 5.20 13.14
CA TYR A 471 -0.06 6.27 13.99
C TYR A 471 -1.22 5.76 14.85
N GLU A 472 -1.55 6.47 15.93
CA GLU A 472 -2.70 6.10 16.77
C GLU A 472 -3.96 6.83 16.31
N LEU A 473 -5.09 6.13 16.37
CA LEU A 473 -6.42 6.66 16.10
C LEU A 473 -7.31 6.43 17.31
N VAL A 474 -7.88 7.49 17.87
CA VAL A 474 -8.98 7.38 18.83
C VAL A 474 -10.28 7.23 18.05
N TYR A 475 -10.92 6.08 18.19
CA TYR A 475 -12.08 5.69 17.42
C TYR A 475 -13.25 5.39 18.36
N ALA A 476 -14.35 6.11 18.19
CA ALA A 476 -15.60 5.84 18.88
C ALA A 476 -16.61 5.18 17.95
N TRP A 477 -17.26 4.16 18.47
CA TRP A 477 -18.30 3.38 17.81
C TRP A 477 -19.57 3.43 18.65
N ILE A 478 -20.67 3.90 18.06
CA ILE A 478 -21.98 4.00 18.72
C ILE A 478 -23.02 3.30 17.83
N PRO A 479 -23.47 2.10 18.19
CA PRO A 479 -24.51 1.37 17.45
C PRO A 479 -25.79 2.18 17.32
N ILE A 480 -26.47 2.05 16.18
CA ILE A 480 -27.81 2.58 16.00
C ILE A 480 -28.81 1.47 16.30
N GLU A 481 -29.70 1.71 17.26
CA GLU A 481 -30.71 0.75 17.72
C GLU A 481 -31.61 0.30 16.56
N ASP A 482 -31.81 -1.02 16.47
CA ASP A 482 -32.60 -1.69 15.43
C ASP A 482 -32.09 -1.47 14.00
N GLU A 483 -30.84 -1.05 13.81
CA GLU A 483 -30.17 -0.90 12.51
C GLU A 483 -28.89 -1.75 12.42
N ASP A 484 -28.46 -2.07 11.20
CA ASP A 484 -27.12 -2.65 10.92
C ASP A 484 -26.08 -1.53 10.70
N LEU A 485 -26.20 -0.44 11.45
CA LEU A 485 -25.45 0.80 11.28
C LEU A 485 -24.86 1.29 12.60
N ALA A 486 -23.79 2.09 12.51
CA ALA A 486 -23.23 2.80 13.66
C ALA A 486 -22.79 4.23 13.29
N TYR A 487 -22.84 5.11 14.29
CA TYR A 487 -22.07 6.35 14.29
C TYR A 487 -20.60 6.06 14.53
N ASN A 488 -19.74 6.72 13.75
CA ASN A 488 -18.29 6.58 13.88
C ASN A 488 -17.62 7.94 14.01
N LEU A 489 -16.81 8.12 15.04
CA LEU A 489 -15.95 9.29 15.22
C LEU A 489 -14.49 8.83 15.28
N GLY A 490 -13.65 9.27 14.35
CA GLY A 490 -12.21 9.05 14.37
C GLY A 490 -11.45 10.34 14.57
N ILE A 491 -10.55 10.41 15.56
CA ILE A 491 -9.59 11.50 15.75
C ILE A 491 -8.18 10.91 15.81
N SER A 492 -7.34 11.34 14.89
CA SER A 492 -5.97 10.84 14.77
C SER A 492 -5.08 11.52 15.81
N VAL A 493 -4.13 10.77 16.37
CA VAL A 493 -3.18 11.24 17.37
C VAL A 493 -1.91 11.64 16.63
N PRO A 494 -1.48 12.92 16.70
CA PRO A 494 -0.22 13.35 16.14
C PRO A 494 0.94 12.51 16.66
N LEU A 495 1.92 12.25 15.79
CA LEU A 495 3.07 11.41 16.10
C LEU A 495 3.81 11.92 17.34
N GLY A 496 4.05 11.01 18.29
CA GLY A 496 4.75 11.29 19.54
C GLY A 496 3.91 11.97 20.63
N GLU A 497 2.62 12.22 20.39
CA GLU A 497 1.70 12.74 21.42
C GLU A 497 0.99 11.62 22.20
N ASP A 498 0.49 11.96 23.39
CA ASP A 498 -0.24 11.05 24.26
C ASP A 498 -1.69 10.90 23.81
N SER A 499 -2.13 9.66 23.53
CA SER A 499 -3.50 9.36 23.12
C SER A 499 -4.54 9.74 24.18
N GLY A 500 -4.18 9.79 25.47
CA GLY A 500 -5.10 10.16 26.55
C GLY A 500 -5.80 11.51 26.33
N LEU A 501 -5.07 12.52 25.83
CA LEU A 501 -5.61 13.85 25.53
C LEU A 501 -6.70 13.80 24.44
N TYR A 502 -6.55 12.89 23.47
CA TYR A 502 -7.47 12.71 22.35
C TYR A 502 -8.66 11.86 22.74
N VAL A 503 -8.48 10.91 23.66
CA VAL A 503 -9.59 10.16 24.29
C VAL A 503 -10.52 11.12 25.02
N ASP A 504 -9.97 12.03 25.83
CA ASP A 504 -10.77 13.04 26.53
C ASP A 504 -11.46 14.00 25.55
N MET A 505 -10.79 14.38 24.46
CA MET A 505 -11.41 15.17 23.39
C MET A 505 -12.62 14.46 22.78
N VAL A 506 -12.49 13.18 22.43
CA VAL A 506 -13.59 12.37 21.85
C VAL A 506 -14.73 12.21 22.84
N LYS A 507 -14.45 11.91 24.11
CA LYS A 507 -15.46 11.85 25.19
C LYS A 507 -16.22 13.16 25.33
N ASN A 508 -15.51 14.30 25.30
CA ASN A 508 -16.12 15.63 25.40
C ASN A 508 -17.00 15.97 24.19
N ILE A 509 -16.55 15.63 22.96
CA ILE A 509 -17.35 15.83 21.74
C ILE A 509 -18.65 15.03 21.83
N LEU A 510 -18.58 13.77 22.25
CA LEU A 510 -19.72 12.87 22.38
C LEU A 510 -20.59 13.13 23.62
N GLN A 511 -20.17 14.05 24.50
CA GLN A 511 -20.84 14.32 25.78
C GLN A 511 -21.01 13.05 26.61
N ALA A 512 -19.96 12.23 26.66
CA ALA A 512 -19.92 11.00 27.43
C ALA A 512 -20.17 11.27 28.92
N GLN A 513 -21.06 10.49 29.53
CA GLN A 513 -21.32 10.55 30.97
C GLN A 513 -20.33 9.65 31.70
N GLU A 514 -19.78 10.12 32.82
CA GLU A 514 -18.92 9.31 33.71
C GLU A 514 -19.68 8.18 34.40
#